data_AF-A0A1B1A842-F1
#
_entry.id   AF-A0A1B1A842-F1
#
_cell.length_a   1.000
_cell.length_b   1.000
_cell.length_c   1.000
_cell.angle_alpha   90.00
_cell.angle_beta   90.00
_cell.angle_gamma   90.00
#
_symmetry.space_group_name_H-M   'P 1'
#
loop_
_entity.id
_entity.type
_entity.pdbx_description
1 polymer ?
#
loop_
_entity_poly.entity_id
_entity_poly.type
_entity_poly.pdbx_seq_one_letter_code
_entity_poly.pdbx_strand_id
1 'polypeptide(L)'
;MLVCLPAEKFYKDARDFAAQLRKHHVWILDQPVIQTNPSPFEAYITNRILSGRGDRWIDRLELNVASRACEVLGLRIAKGPDAVLAGHSESGWMTFGALGYDILKDGPVALTDCLAAMAHEDGADGRFFGRLFGPWMAWLKSRSLGDEFEPLRDVVRRHVFDNFSVRKGVLVFGVSSEGVASSNPQKSVSLKGFAKRNAEDLIYRGLAKRDAGGGIAPMNFATQQMLDAYEREKKYFRNAKRSSEGRKPRTFAVGDTDPSREGCLSIGDAAGQLRVTVKTVAYLIRHGMLRGVETSEQYRRGATVVTIDSLAHFQESFISLGQLAELVQRPQGALSMKLRNAKLAMLAMPHDLSRIYWREDVDAYPTTEK
;
A
#
# COMPACT_ATOMS: atom_id res chain seq x y z
N MET A 1 1.12 -17.95 40.61
CA MET A 1 0.04 -18.83 40.14
C MET A 1 -1.25 -18.25 40.69
N LEU A 2 -2.21 -17.87 39.85
CA LEU A 2 -3.50 -17.37 40.34
C LEU A 2 -4.23 -18.51 41.06
N VAL A 3 -4.86 -18.22 42.19
CA VAL A 3 -5.66 -19.20 42.93
C VAL A 3 -7.10 -19.11 42.42
N CYS A 4 -7.68 -20.22 42.01
CA CYS A 4 -9.06 -20.26 41.58
C CYS A 4 -9.99 -20.17 42.80
N LEU A 5 -10.97 -19.27 42.75
CA LEU A 5 -12.05 -19.25 43.73
C LEU A 5 -12.85 -20.57 43.66
N PRO A 6 -13.42 -21.04 44.79
CA PRO A 6 -14.29 -22.21 44.80
C PRO A 6 -15.43 -22.10 43.78
N ALA A 7 -15.69 -23.18 43.04
CA ALA A 7 -16.70 -23.17 41.98
C ALA A 7 -18.13 -23.00 42.53
N GLU A 8 -18.92 -22.18 41.85
CA GLU A 8 -20.33 -21.96 42.22
C GLU A 8 -21.25 -23.02 41.63
N LYS A 9 -22.32 -23.33 42.38
CA LYS A 9 -23.33 -24.33 41.97
C LYS A 9 -24.13 -23.88 40.75
N PHE A 10 -24.36 -22.57 40.58
CA PHE A 10 -25.08 -22.01 39.45
C PHE A 10 -24.24 -20.97 38.71
N TYR A 11 -24.25 -21.04 37.39
CA TYR A 11 -23.47 -20.15 36.52
C TYR A 11 -23.80 -18.66 36.69
N LYS A 12 -25.05 -18.33 37.02
CA LYS A 12 -25.47 -16.94 37.27
C LYS A 12 -24.81 -16.33 38.51
N ASP A 13 -24.52 -17.14 39.53
CA ASP A 13 -23.95 -16.69 40.80
C ASP A 13 -22.46 -16.37 40.65
N ALA A 14 -21.78 -17.04 39.70
CA ALA A 14 -20.39 -16.79 39.37
C ALA A 14 -20.14 -15.43 38.70
N ARG A 15 -21.18 -14.76 38.17
CA ARG A 15 -21.05 -13.48 37.45
C ARG A 15 -21.04 -12.26 38.38
N ASP A 16 -21.57 -12.36 39.59
CA ASP A 16 -21.53 -11.29 40.59
C ASP A 16 -20.22 -11.35 41.38
N PHE A 17 -19.16 -10.77 40.80
CA PHE A 17 -17.83 -10.77 41.39
C PHE A 17 -17.79 -10.18 42.81
N ALA A 18 -18.55 -9.12 43.08
CA ALA A 18 -18.58 -8.49 44.40
C ALA A 18 -19.24 -9.40 45.46
N ALA A 19 -20.32 -10.10 45.09
CA ALA A 19 -20.90 -11.12 45.95
C ALA A 19 -19.94 -12.30 46.19
N GLN A 20 -19.23 -12.75 45.15
CA GLN A 20 -18.24 -13.83 45.26
C GLN A 20 -17.08 -13.48 46.19
N LEU A 21 -16.52 -12.26 46.07
CA LEU A 21 -15.47 -11.80 46.97
C LEU A 21 -15.93 -11.74 48.43
N ARG A 22 -17.16 -11.25 48.68
CA ARG A 22 -17.71 -11.20 50.05
C ARG A 22 -17.95 -12.59 50.61
N LYS A 23 -18.49 -13.50 49.81
CA LYS A 23 -18.75 -14.90 50.18
C LYS A 23 -17.47 -15.63 50.58
N HIS A 24 -16.40 -15.45 49.80
CA HIS A 24 -15.13 -16.15 49.99
C HIS A 24 -14.07 -15.31 50.73
N HIS A 25 -14.45 -14.18 51.35
CA HIS A 25 -13.52 -13.21 51.92
C HIS A 25 -12.53 -13.82 52.92
N VAL A 26 -13.01 -14.64 53.86
CA VAL A 26 -12.16 -15.30 54.85
C VAL A 26 -11.17 -16.25 54.16
N TRP A 27 -11.66 -17.08 53.24
CA TRP A 27 -10.82 -18.01 52.49
C TRP A 27 -9.74 -17.29 51.66
N ILE A 28 -10.08 -16.14 51.06
CA ILE A 28 -9.13 -15.31 50.29
C ILE A 28 -8.01 -14.81 51.21
N LEU A 29 -8.33 -14.34 52.41
CA LEU A 29 -7.34 -13.85 53.38
C LEU A 29 -6.44 -14.97 53.94
N ASP A 30 -6.94 -16.20 53.99
CA ASP A 30 -6.18 -17.38 54.41
C ASP A 30 -5.24 -17.92 53.32
N GLN A 31 -5.36 -17.43 52.07
CA GLN A 31 -4.46 -17.88 51.00
C GLN A 31 -3.04 -17.33 51.20
N PRO A 32 -1.99 -18.11 50.87
CA PRO A 32 -0.63 -17.63 50.95
C PRO A 32 -0.43 -16.45 50.00
N VAL A 33 -0.02 -15.30 50.54
CA VAL A 33 0.31 -14.12 49.74
C VAL A 33 1.64 -14.36 49.04
N ILE A 34 1.57 -14.55 47.72
CA ILE A 34 2.77 -14.64 46.88
C ILE A 34 3.22 -13.21 46.58
N GLN A 35 4.34 -12.80 47.19
CA GLN A 35 4.99 -11.54 46.85
C GLN A 35 5.58 -11.65 45.44
N THR A 36 5.13 -10.78 44.55
CA THR A 36 5.65 -10.63 43.19
C THR A 36 6.06 -9.17 42.99
N ASN A 37 7.15 -8.92 42.26
CA ASN A 37 7.46 -7.57 41.83
C ASN A 37 6.48 -7.20 40.72
N PRO A 38 5.58 -6.23 40.93
CA PRO A 38 4.65 -5.83 39.89
C PRO A 38 5.43 -5.21 38.74
N SER A 39 5.02 -5.55 37.52
CA SER A 39 5.49 -4.87 36.31
C SER A 39 5.11 -3.38 36.36
N PRO A 40 5.81 -2.50 35.62
CA PRO A 40 5.42 -1.10 35.51
C PRO A 40 3.98 -0.89 35.07
N PHE A 41 3.43 -1.80 34.25
CA PHE A 41 2.03 -1.80 33.83
C PHE A 41 1.08 -2.14 34.99
N GLU A 42 1.36 -3.18 35.77
CA GLU A 42 0.56 -3.52 36.95
C GLU A 42 0.60 -2.43 38.02
N ALA A 43 1.76 -1.82 38.24
CA ALA A 43 1.91 -0.67 39.11
C ALA A 43 1.05 0.51 38.61
N TYR A 44 1.04 0.76 37.30
CA TYR A 44 0.18 1.77 36.69
C TYR A 44 -1.30 1.51 36.88
N ILE A 45 -1.79 0.29 36.59
CA ILE A 45 -3.20 -0.07 36.80
C ILE A 45 -3.57 0.04 38.28
N THR A 46 -2.71 -0.43 39.18
CA THR A 46 -2.91 -0.34 40.63
C THR A 46 -3.03 1.12 41.07
N ASN A 47 -2.12 1.98 40.63
CA ASN A 47 -2.17 3.42 40.93
C ASN A 47 -3.43 4.07 40.36
N ARG A 48 -3.85 3.71 39.14
CA ARG A 48 -5.10 4.21 38.55
C ARG A 48 -6.34 3.85 39.35
N ILE A 49 -6.35 2.66 39.97
CA ILE A 49 -7.46 2.19 40.80
C ILE A 49 -7.45 2.87 42.17
N LEU A 50 -6.29 2.93 42.82
CA LEU A 50 -6.17 3.41 44.20
C LEU A 50 -6.13 4.94 44.31
N SER A 51 -5.49 5.59 43.35
CA SER A 51 -5.20 7.04 43.39
C SER A 51 -5.96 7.83 42.31
N GLY A 52 -6.68 7.16 41.40
CA GLY A 52 -7.42 7.81 40.33
C GLY A 52 -6.56 8.17 39.11
N ARG A 53 -7.00 9.15 38.31
CA ARG A 53 -6.31 9.54 37.07
C ARG A 53 -5.06 10.36 37.36
N GLY A 54 -3.98 10.08 36.64
CA GLY A 54 -2.82 10.96 36.54
C GLY A 54 -2.96 11.99 35.42
N ASP A 55 -1.86 12.70 35.15
CA ASP A 55 -1.83 13.80 34.17
C ASP A 55 -1.27 13.38 32.79
N ARG A 56 -0.86 12.12 32.61
CA ARG A 56 -0.26 11.66 31.35
C ARG A 56 -1.33 11.49 30.27
N TRP A 57 -0.91 11.45 29.01
CA TRP A 57 -1.83 11.26 27.89
C TRP A 57 -2.63 9.96 28.00
N ILE A 58 -2.01 8.86 28.42
CA ILE A 58 -2.68 7.57 28.66
C ILE A 58 -3.74 7.64 29.77
N ASP A 59 -3.65 8.64 30.68
CA ASP A 59 -4.60 8.85 31.77
C ASP A 59 -5.93 9.48 31.32
N ARG A 60 -5.96 10.04 30.10
CA ARG A 60 -7.18 10.53 29.46
C ARG A 60 -8.11 9.40 29.04
N LEU A 61 -7.56 8.22 28.79
CA LEU A 61 -8.34 7.02 28.47
C LEU A 61 -9.01 6.47 29.73
N GLU A 62 -10.22 5.94 29.58
CA GLU A 62 -10.85 5.10 30.61
C GLU A 62 -9.93 3.93 30.98
N LEU A 63 -9.97 3.48 32.24
CA LEU A 63 -9.00 2.49 32.74
C LEU A 63 -9.06 1.17 31.95
N ASN A 64 -10.27 0.69 31.63
CA ASN A 64 -10.48 -0.51 30.81
C ASN A 64 -9.90 -0.33 29.38
N VAL A 65 -10.03 0.88 28.81
CA VAL A 65 -9.49 1.22 27.50
C VAL A 65 -7.96 1.24 27.54
N ALA A 66 -7.38 1.93 28.51
CA ALA A 66 -5.93 2.01 28.69
C ALA A 66 -5.32 0.62 28.91
N SER A 67 -5.92 -0.19 29.78
CA SER A 67 -5.46 -1.55 30.07
C SER A 67 -5.46 -2.40 28.80
N ARG A 68 -6.59 -2.42 28.08
CA ARG A 68 -6.72 -3.24 26.88
C ARG A 68 -5.89 -2.70 25.72
N ALA A 69 -5.66 -1.39 25.64
CA ALA A 69 -4.75 -0.77 24.69
C ALA A 69 -3.31 -1.26 24.88
N CYS A 70 -2.81 -1.30 26.12
CA CYS A 70 -1.48 -1.84 26.38
C CYS A 70 -1.38 -3.30 25.94
N GLU A 71 -2.35 -4.14 26.31
CA GLU A 71 -2.37 -5.56 25.93
C GLU A 71 -2.41 -5.79 24.42
N VAL A 72 -3.30 -5.12 23.69
CA VAL A 72 -3.46 -5.38 22.25
C VAL A 72 -2.29 -4.79 21.44
N LEU A 73 -1.72 -3.65 21.86
CA LEU A 73 -0.53 -3.09 21.23
C LEU A 73 0.67 -4.02 21.47
N GLY A 74 0.89 -4.47 22.71
CA GLY A 74 1.97 -5.38 23.03
C GLY A 74 1.82 -6.74 22.35
N LEU A 75 0.60 -7.24 22.17
CA LEU A 75 0.35 -8.44 21.35
C LEU A 75 0.80 -8.22 19.91
N ARG A 76 0.47 -7.07 19.32
CA ARG A 76 0.90 -6.70 17.96
C ARG A 76 2.43 -6.61 17.86
N ILE A 77 3.10 -6.03 18.86
CA ILE A 77 4.55 -5.93 18.93
C ILE A 77 5.18 -7.33 19.04
N ALA A 78 4.67 -8.17 19.94
CA ALA A 78 5.29 -9.45 20.28
C ALA A 78 5.04 -10.56 19.24
N LYS A 79 3.87 -10.56 18.58
CA LYS A 79 3.43 -11.67 17.71
C LYS A 79 3.17 -11.27 16.26
N GLY A 80 3.28 -9.99 15.91
CA GLY A 80 3.14 -9.54 14.53
C GLY A 80 1.70 -9.29 14.07
N PRO A 81 1.52 -8.96 12.78
CA PRO A 81 0.24 -8.50 12.20
C PRO A 81 -0.85 -9.58 12.12
N ASP A 82 -0.49 -10.86 12.01
CA ASP A 82 -1.44 -11.96 11.84
C ASP A 82 -1.90 -12.56 13.19
N ALA A 83 -1.50 -11.97 14.32
CA ALA A 83 -1.89 -12.43 15.65
C ALA A 83 -3.40 -12.26 15.90
N VAL A 84 -4.02 -13.28 16.50
CA VAL A 84 -5.44 -13.27 16.89
C VAL A 84 -5.63 -12.69 18.28
N LEU A 85 -6.78 -12.06 18.56
CA LEU A 85 -7.08 -11.42 19.86
C LEU A 85 -7.41 -12.41 20.99
N ALA A 86 -7.55 -13.70 20.71
CA ALA A 86 -7.99 -14.74 21.65
C ALA A 86 -6.98 -15.90 21.70
N GLY A 87 -7.11 -16.77 22.72
CA GLY A 87 -6.32 -18.00 22.83
C GLY A 87 -4.91 -17.83 23.41
N HIS A 88 -4.60 -16.67 24.01
CA HIS A 88 -3.34 -16.46 24.73
C HIS A 88 -3.52 -16.76 26.22
N SER A 89 -2.46 -17.28 26.84
CA SER A 89 -2.41 -17.51 28.29
C SER A 89 -2.43 -16.19 29.05
N GLU A 90 -2.83 -16.25 30.33
CA GLU A 90 -2.77 -15.10 31.25
C GLU A 90 -1.35 -14.53 31.35
N SER A 91 -0.35 -15.40 31.48
CA SER A 91 1.06 -14.99 31.46
C SER A 91 1.46 -14.29 30.16
N GLY A 92 0.87 -14.69 29.02
CA GLY A 92 1.07 -14.00 27.75
C GLY A 92 0.49 -12.59 27.79
N TRP A 93 -0.72 -12.42 28.30
CA TRP A 93 -1.36 -11.11 28.44
C TRP A 93 -0.62 -10.18 29.39
N MET A 94 -0.05 -10.68 30.49
CA MET A 94 0.82 -9.89 31.37
C MET A 94 2.01 -9.31 30.61
N THR A 95 2.71 -10.15 29.83
CA THR A 95 3.84 -9.73 29.00
C THR A 95 3.42 -8.72 27.93
N PHE A 96 2.29 -8.95 27.25
CA PHE A 96 1.80 -8.01 26.25
C PHE A 96 1.41 -6.67 26.87
N GLY A 97 0.73 -6.68 28.01
CA GLY A 97 0.38 -5.46 28.74
C GLY A 97 1.60 -4.62 29.09
N ALA A 98 2.67 -5.25 29.60
CA ALA A 98 3.93 -4.57 29.89
C ALA A 98 4.54 -3.93 28.62
N LEU A 99 4.66 -4.69 27.53
CA LEU A 99 5.25 -4.20 26.27
C LEU A 99 4.47 -3.01 25.69
N GLY A 100 3.14 -3.07 25.67
CA GLY A 100 2.35 -1.96 25.14
C GLY A 100 2.36 -0.75 26.07
N TYR A 101 2.41 -0.96 27.39
CA TYR A 101 2.50 0.14 28.36
C TYR A 101 3.81 0.92 28.21
N ASP A 102 4.92 0.23 27.96
CA ASP A 102 6.23 0.86 27.76
C ASP A 102 6.22 1.88 26.61
N ILE A 103 5.35 1.69 25.61
CA ILE A 103 5.13 2.66 24.53
C ILE A 103 4.08 3.71 24.91
N LEU A 104 2.90 3.28 25.36
CA LEU A 104 1.75 4.17 25.54
C LEU A 104 1.94 5.16 26.69
N LYS A 105 2.77 4.84 27.70
CA LYS A 105 3.07 5.73 28.82
C LYS A 105 3.74 7.04 28.38
N ASP A 106 4.47 7.01 27.26
CA ASP A 106 5.22 8.15 26.71
C ASP A 106 4.38 8.99 25.73
N GLY A 107 3.14 8.58 25.46
CA GLY A 107 2.13 9.40 24.80
C GLY A 107 1.96 9.16 23.30
N PRO A 108 1.28 10.09 22.60
CA PRO A 108 0.80 9.86 21.23
C PRO A 108 1.92 9.86 20.20
N VAL A 109 3.03 10.56 20.46
CA VAL A 109 4.21 10.59 19.59
C VAL A 109 4.87 9.21 19.61
N ALA A 110 5.14 8.64 20.80
CA ALA A 110 5.70 7.30 20.93
C ALA A 110 4.84 6.22 20.25
N LEU A 111 3.50 6.33 20.35
CA LEU A 111 2.59 5.46 19.60
C LEU A 111 2.75 5.64 18.08
N THR A 112 2.87 6.88 17.60
CA THR A 112 3.05 7.17 16.16
C THR A 112 4.37 6.61 15.62
N ASP A 113 5.45 6.77 16.37
CA ASP A 113 6.78 6.24 16.02
C ASP A 113 6.77 4.71 16.00
N CYS A 114 6.10 4.09 16.97
CA CYS A 114 5.91 2.65 17.02
C CYS A 114 5.16 2.13 15.79
N LEU A 115 4.09 2.81 15.35
CA LEU A 115 3.36 2.45 14.13
C LEU A 115 4.21 2.63 12.87
N ALA A 116 5.02 3.69 12.81
CA ALA A 116 5.93 3.95 11.70
C ALA A 116 7.02 2.87 11.59
N ALA A 117 7.60 2.45 12.72
CA ALA A 117 8.58 1.37 12.79
C ALA A 117 7.99 0.04 12.27
N MET A 118 6.78 -0.32 12.71
CA MET A 118 6.09 -1.51 12.19
C MET A 118 5.86 -1.44 10.68
N ALA A 119 5.53 -0.26 10.14
CA ALA A 119 5.33 -0.07 8.71
C ALA A 119 6.63 -0.25 7.90
N HIS A 120 7.78 0.01 8.52
CA HIS A 120 9.09 -0.16 7.90
C HIS A 120 9.56 -1.62 7.95
N GLU A 121 9.42 -2.29 9.09
CA GLU A 121 9.93 -3.65 9.34
C GLU A 121 9.20 -4.73 8.54
N ASP A 122 7.87 -4.69 8.51
CA ASP A 122 7.06 -5.73 7.84
C ASP A 122 7.08 -5.61 6.30
N GLY A 123 7.81 -4.63 5.78
CA GLY A 123 7.70 -4.12 4.42
C GLY A 123 6.31 -3.52 4.21
N ALA A 124 6.24 -2.28 3.71
CA ALA A 124 4.98 -1.66 3.32
C ALA A 124 4.35 -2.35 2.08
N ASP A 125 4.51 -3.66 1.92
CA ASP A 125 3.89 -4.48 0.91
C ASP A 125 2.41 -4.11 0.94
N GLY A 126 1.87 -3.68 -0.20
CA GLY A 126 0.69 -2.79 -0.34
C GLY A 126 -0.67 -3.31 0.17
N ARG A 127 -0.64 -4.18 1.17
CA ARG A 127 -1.72 -4.65 2.01
C ARG A 127 -2.13 -3.47 2.90
N PHE A 128 -3.38 -3.04 2.75
CA PHE A 128 -4.05 -2.02 3.56
C PHE A 128 -3.52 -1.96 5.01
N PHE A 129 -3.27 -0.76 5.56
CA PHE A 129 -2.88 -0.51 6.96
C PHE A 129 -3.67 -1.32 8.01
N GLY A 130 -4.92 -1.71 7.67
CA GLY A 130 -5.72 -2.64 8.47
C GLY A 130 -5.07 -4.00 8.73
N ARG A 131 -4.37 -4.58 7.75
CA ARG A 131 -3.63 -5.84 7.92
C ARG A 131 -2.27 -5.61 8.58
N LEU A 132 -1.58 -4.53 8.23
CA LEU A 132 -0.29 -4.17 8.81
C LEU A 132 -0.37 -4.02 10.34
N PHE A 133 -1.36 -3.31 10.84
CA PHE A 133 -1.54 -3.13 12.29
C PHE A 133 -2.37 -4.27 12.92
N GLY A 134 -2.95 -5.15 12.11
CA GLY A 134 -3.47 -6.45 12.53
C GLY A 134 -4.46 -6.41 13.70
N PRO A 135 -4.18 -7.11 14.82
CA PRO A 135 -5.08 -7.14 15.99
C PRO A 135 -5.39 -5.75 16.56
N TRP A 136 -4.48 -4.78 16.41
CA TRP A 136 -4.70 -3.40 16.87
C TRP A 136 -5.85 -2.74 16.11
N MET A 137 -5.83 -2.81 14.78
CA MET A 137 -6.90 -2.27 13.95
C MET A 137 -8.19 -3.06 14.10
N ALA A 138 -8.11 -4.39 14.24
CA ALA A 138 -9.28 -5.24 14.46
C ALA A 138 -10.01 -4.84 15.74
N TRP A 139 -9.26 -4.62 16.82
CA TRP A 139 -9.80 -4.17 18.10
C TRP A 139 -10.41 -2.77 17.99
N LEU A 140 -9.67 -1.77 17.53
CA LEU A 140 -10.14 -0.37 17.44
C LEU A 140 -11.36 -0.15 16.51
N LYS A 141 -11.56 -1.05 15.54
CA LYS A 141 -12.73 -1.04 14.63
C LYS A 141 -13.99 -1.67 15.23
N SER A 142 -13.89 -2.35 16.38
CA SER A 142 -15.03 -3.04 16.96
C SER A 142 -16.19 -2.07 17.21
N ARG A 143 -17.39 -2.44 16.75
CA ARG A 143 -18.61 -1.62 16.90
C ARG A 143 -19.08 -1.48 18.34
N SER A 144 -18.56 -2.30 19.25
CA SER A 144 -18.86 -2.24 20.69
C SER A 144 -18.15 -1.11 21.43
N LEU A 145 -17.24 -0.39 20.76
CA LEU A 145 -16.38 0.61 21.37
C LEU A 145 -16.93 2.01 21.15
N GLY A 146 -17.19 2.75 22.23
CA GLY A 146 -17.73 4.11 22.20
C GLY A 146 -16.67 5.19 22.00
N ASP A 147 -16.98 6.41 22.43
CA ASP A 147 -16.14 7.61 22.29
C ASP A 147 -14.91 7.58 23.22
N GLU A 148 -14.91 6.72 24.25
CA GLU A 148 -13.79 6.52 25.18
C GLU A 148 -12.50 6.04 24.49
N PHE A 149 -12.60 5.54 23.26
CA PHE A 149 -11.48 5.09 22.41
C PHE A 149 -10.95 6.19 21.49
N GLU A 150 -11.62 7.34 21.41
CA GLU A 150 -11.32 8.35 20.40
C GLU A 150 -9.88 8.90 20.50
N PRO A 151 -9.28 9.12 21.69
CA PRO A 151 -7.88 9.55 21.74
C PRO A 151 -6.90 8.58 21.06
N LEU A 152 -7.18 7.27 21.09
CA LEU A 152 -6.38 6.26 20.38
C LEU A 152 -6.69 6.25 18.88
N ARG A 153 -7.98 6.25 18.52
CA ARG A 153 -8.43 6.27 17.12
C ARG A 153 -7.88 7.48 16.39
N ASP A 154 -7.83 8.64 17.04
CA ASP A 154 -7.30 9.88 16.48
C ASP A 154 -5.81 9.78 16.14
N VAL A 155 -4.97 9.27 17.04
CA VAL A 155 -3.54 9.07 16.76
C VAL A 155 -3.34 8.13 15.58
N VAL A 156 -4.00 6.98 15.57
CA VAL A 156 -3.88 6.01 14.48
C VAL A 156 -4.42 6.59 13.17
N ARG A 157 -5.52 7.33 13.21
CA ARG A 157 -6.13 7.98 12.04
C ARG A 157 -5.19 9.00 11.43
N ARG A 158 -4.62 9.91 12.23
CA ARG A 158 -3.62 10.89 11.76
C ARG A 158 -2.43 10.18 11.15
N HIS A 159 -1.85 9.21 11.85
CA HIS A 159 -0.75 8.41 11.32
C HIS A 159 -1.10 7.74 9.97
N VAL A 160 -2.31 7.18 9.85
CA VAL A 160 -2.78 6.56 8.60
C VAL A 160 -2.91 7.59 7.48
N PHE A 161 -3.48 8.76 7.74
CA PHE A 161 -3.66 9.80 6.72
C PHE A 161 -2.32 10.44 6.30
N ASP A 162 -1.38 10.57 7.22
CA ASP A 162 -0.08 11.21 6.96
C ASP A 162 0.88 10.24 6.23
N ASN A 163 0.84 8.94 6.57
CA ASN A 163 1.84 7.97 6.10
C ASN A 163 1.31 7.01 5.00
N PHE A 164 -0.01 6.91 4.82
CA PHE A 164 -0.61 6.02 3.83
C PHE A 164 -1.45 6.80 2.82
N SER A 165 -1.32 6.43 1.56
CA SER A 165 -2.18 6.98 0.51
C SER A 165 -3.60 6.40 0.62
N VAL A 166 -4.49 7.11 1.30
CA VAL A 166 -5.91 6.77 1.44
C VAL A 166 -6.74 7.49 0.36
N ARG A 167 -7.73 6.80 -0.22
CA ARG A 167 -8.62 7.40 -1.24
C ARG A 167 -9.65 8.33 -0.58
N LYS A 168 -10.10 9.38 -1.29
CA LYS A 168 -11.17 10.25 -0.77
C LYS A 168 -12.40 9.45 -0.38
N GLY A 169 -13.01 9.81 0.75
CA GLY A 169 -14.24 9.21 1.22
C GLY A 169 -14.08 7.83 1.86
N VAL A 170 -12.88 7.23 1.84
CA VAL A 170 -12.61 6.04 2.66
C VAL A 170 -12.60 6.46 4.13
N LEU A 171 -13.39 5.77 4.93
CA LEU A 171 -13.51 6.02 6.37
C LEU A 171 -12.39 5.31 7.12
N VAL A 172 -11.65 6.06 7.94
CA VAL A 172 -10.72 5.53 8.94
C VAL A 172 -11.25 5.92 10.30
N PHE A 173 -11.77 4.91 11.03
CA PHE A 173 -12.46 5.09 12.31
C PHE A 173 -13.52 6.20 12.27
N GLY A 174 -14.44 6.09 11.29
CA GLY A 174 -15.57 6.99 11.13
C GLY A 174 -15.29 8.31 10.41
N VAL A 175 -14.02 8.70 10.22
CA VAL A 175 -13.64 9.95 9.57
C VAL A 175 -13.21 9.69 8.12
N SER A 176 -13.74 10.47 7.19
CA SER A 176 -13.41 10.35 5.76
C SER A 176 -12.05 10.97 5.44
N SER A 177 -11.25 10.25 4.66
CA SER A 177 -10.04 10.82 4.06
C SER A 177 -10.38 11.95 3.07
N GLU A 178 -9.64 13.05 3.14
CA GLU A 178 -9.68 14.17 2.19
C GLU A 178 -8.88 13.92 0.90
N GLY A 179 -8.38 12.71 0.68
CA GLY A 179 -7.56 12.35 -0.50
C GLY A 179 -8.24 12.61 -1.85
N VAL A 180 -7.63 12.18 -2.96
CA VAL A 180 -8.25 12.38 -4.27
C VAL A 180 -9.40 11.38 -4.48
N ALA A 181 -10.55 11.89 -4.93
CA ALA A 181 -11.71 11.06 -5.23
C ALA A 181 -11.29 10.03 -6.27
N SER A 182 -11.55 8.75 -6.00
CA SER A 182 -11.53 7.80 -7.11
C SER A 182 -12.57 8.28 -8.11
N SER A 183 -12.13 8.67 -9.32
CA SER A 183 -12.97 8.90 -10.47
C SER A 183 -13.69 7.59 -10.82
N ASN A 184 -14.69 7.23 -10.04
CA ASN A 184 -15.57 6.13 -10.31
C ASN A 184 -17.00 6.55 -9.97
N PRO A 185 -17.53 7.49 -10.76
CA PRO A 185 -18.80 7.27 -11.43
C PRO A 185 -18.51 7.10 -12.92
N GLN A 186 -18.98 6.00 -13.49
CA GLN A 186 -18.96 5.74 -14.93
C GLN A 186 -19.71 6.85 -15.69
N LYS A 187 -19.06 7.97 -15.97
CA LYS A 187 -19.42 8.83 -17.10
C LYS A 187 -18.67 8.29 -18.29
N SER A 188 -19.38 7.63 -19.20
CA SER A 188 -18.85 7.27 -20.52
C SER A 188 -18.25 8.54 -21.15
N VAL A 189 -16.93 8.55 -21.29
CA VAL A 189 -16.24 9.64 -21.99
C VAL A 189 -16.58 9.52 -23.47
N SER A 190 -16.84 10.64 -24.14
CA SER A 190 -17.11 10.66 -25.58
C SER A 190 -15.83 11.00 -26.34
N LEU A 191 -15.53 10.28 -27.43
CA LEU A 191 -14.39 10.59 -28.29
C LEU A 191 -14.62 11.93 -29.01
N LYS A 192 -13.74 12.89 -28.74
CA LYS A 192 -13.74 14.22 -29.39
C LYS A 192 -12.37 14.53 -29.97
N GLY A 193 -12.31 15.51 -30.88
CA GLY A 193 -11.04 16.10 -31.34
C GLY A 193 -10.03 15.10 -31.93
N PHE A 194 -8.85 15.01 -31.31
CA PHE A 194 -7.75 14.13 -31.74
C PHE A 194 -8.10 12.65 -31.57
N ALA A 195 -8.75 12.28 -30.46
CA ALA A 195 -9.13 10.90 -30.17
C ALA A 195 -10.13 10.36 -31.20
N LYS A 196 -11.09 11.18 -31.64
CA LYS A 196 -12.04 10.81 -32.72
C LYS A 196 -11.33 10.57 -34.06
N ARG A 197 -10.31 11.37 -34.39
CA ARG A 197 -9.52 11.22 -35.64
C ARG A 197 -8.64 9.98 -35.65
N ASN A 198 -8.29 9.45 -34.48
CA ASN A 198 -7.44 8.26 -34.32
C ASN A 198 -8.20 7.08 -33.71
N ALA A 199 -9.53 7.03 -33.91
CA ALA A 199 -10.40 6.06 -33.25
C ALA A 199 -10.05 4.60 -33.60
N GLU A 200 -9.60 4.33 -34.82
CA GLU A 200 -9.13 2.98 -35.23
C GLU A 200 -7.86 2.54 -34.48
N ASP A 201 -6.92 3.46 -34.24
CA ASP A 201 -5.71 3.16 -33.47
C ASP A 201 -6.05 2.94 -31.99
N LEU A 202 -7.03 3.67 -31.44
CA LEU A 202 -7.55 3.41 -30.10
C LEU A 202 -8.20 2.03 -30.00
N ILE A 203 -8.89 1.55 -31.04
CA ILE A 203 -9.40 0.16 -31.10
C ILE A 203 -8.23 -0.82 -31.13
N TYR A 204 -7.25 -0.59 -32.01
CA TYR A 204 -6.08 -1.45 -32.13
C TYR A 204 -5.30 -1.59 -30.81
N ARG A 205 -5.27 -0.51 -30.01
CA ARG A 205 -4.65 -0.45 -28.67
C ARG A 205 -5.49 -1.04 -27.54
N GLY A 206 -6.74 -1.42 -27.80
CA GLY A 206 -7.67 -1.93 -26.79
C GLY A 206 -8.26 -0.85 -25.87
N LEU A 207 -8.25 0.42 -26.29
CA LEU A 207 -8.79 1.57 -25.53
C LEU A 207 -10.18 1.99 -26.00
N ALA A 208 -10.62 1.55 -27.17
CA ALA A 208 -11.96 1.75 -27.72
C ALA A 208 -12.49 0.47 -28.35
N LYS A 209 -13.80 0.43 -28.59
CA LYS A 209 -14.49 -0.66 -29.29
C LYS A 209 -15.52 -0.11 -30.26
N ARG A 210 -15.89 -0.91 -31.26
CA ARG A 210 -17.08 -0.65 -32.07
C ARG A 210 -18.33 -1.01 -31.26
N ASP A 211 -19.31 -0.11 -31.27
CA ASP A 211 -20.64 -0.39 -30.75
C ASP A 211 -21.48 -1.17 -31.78
N ALA A 212 -22.65 -1.64 -31.36
CA ALA A 212 -23.56 -2.42 -32.21
C ALA A 212 -24.12 -1.59 -33.40
N GLY A 213 -24.06 -0.27 -33.32
CA GLY A 213 -24.47 0.66 -34.39
C GLY A 213 -23.33 1.03 -35.35
N GLY A 214 -22.15 0.43 -35.20
CA GLY A 214 -20.97 0.74 -36.01
C GLY A 214 -20.20 2.01 -35.58
N GLY A 215 -20.67 2.71 -34.55
CA GLY A 215 -19.97 3.82 -33.91
C GLY A 215 -18.77 3.33 -33.10
N ILE A 216 -17.82 4.23 -32.80
CA ILE A 216 -16.65 3.90 -31.98
C ILE A 216 -16.80 4.57 -30.61
N ALA A 217 -16.79 3.76 -29.56
CA ALA A 217 -16.92 4.20 -28.17
C ALA A 217 -15.69 3.79 -27.35
N PRO A 218 -15.23 4.62 -26.40
CA PRO A 218 -14.16 4.23 -25.49
C PRO A 218 -14.54 3.01 -24.65
N MET A 219 -13.54 2.23 -24.23
CA MET A 219 -13.74 1.17 -23.25
C MET A 219 -14.18 1.77 -21.91
N ASN A 220 -14.91 1.00 -21.10
CA ASN A 220 -15.50 1.47 -19.84
C ASN A 220 -14.47 1.99 -18.82
N PHE A 221 -13.20 1.59 -18.93
CA PHE A 221 -12.11 2.04 -18.08
C PHE A 221 -11.36 3.26 -18.62
N ALA A 222 -11.59 3.66 -19.89
CA ALA A 222 -10.89 4.76 -20.52
C ALA A 222 -11.40 6.10 -19.95
N THR A 223 -10.48 6.88 -19.38
CA THR A 223 -10.77 8.21 -18.82
C THR A 223 -10.33 9.32 -19.78
N GLN A 224 -10.81 10.55 -19.57
CA GLN A 224 -10.35 11.70 -20.37
C GLN A 224 -8.82 11.87 -20.26
N GLN A 225 -8.27 11.71 -19.06
CA GLN A 225 -6.83 11.77 -18.81
C GLN A 225 -6.05 10.72 -19.62
N MET A 226 -6.60 9.52 -19.81
CA MET A 226 -5.97 8.50 -20.67
C MET A 226 -5.98 8.91 -22.15
N LEU A 227 -7.04 9.58 -22.62
CA LEU A 227 -7.12 10.08 -24.00
C LEU A 227 -6.14 11.24 -24.23
N ASP A 228 -5.98 12.11 -23.24
CA ASP A 228 -5.02 13.22 -23.28
C ASP A 228 -3.57 12.66 -23.27
N ALA A 229 -3.31 11.64 -22.44
CA ALA A 229 -2.03 10.94 -22.40
C ALA A 229 -1.72 10.24 -23.72
N TYR A 230 -2.72 9.61 -24.35
CA TYR A 230 -2.60 9.01 -25.68
C TYR A 230 -2.18 10.04 -26.73
N GLU A 231 -2.78 11.24 -26.71
CA GLU A 231 -2.42 12.30 -27.65
C GLU A 231 -0.97 12.78 -27.44
N ARG A 232 -0.54 12.98 -26.18
CA ARG A 232 0.86 13.32 -25.83
C ARG A 232 1.81 12.26 -26.36
N GLU A 233 1.52 10.99 -26.08
CA GLU A 233 2.31 9.85 -26.51
C GLU A 233 2.44 9.77 -28.04
N LYS A 234 1.34 9.88 -28.79
CA LYS A 234 1.37 9.85 -30.26
C LYS A 234 2.20 10.98 -30.84
N LYS A 235 2.12 12.18 -30.26
CA LYS A 235 2.96 13.32 -30.67
C LYS A 235 4.44 13.03 -30.44
N TYR A 236 4.78 12.46 -29.28
CA TYR A 236 6.15 12.08 -28.92
C TYR A 236 6.76 11.08 -29.90
N PHE A 237 6.14 9.90 -30.08
CA PHE A 237 6.71 8.87 -30.96
C PHE A 237 6.70 9.27 -32.45
N ARG A 238 5.76 10.12 -32.88
CA ARG A 238 5.78 10.67 -34.25
C ARG A 238 6.95 11.63 -34.47
N ASN A 239 7.25 12.48 -33.48
CA ASN A 239 8.39 13.40 -33.55
C ASN A 239 9.72 12.64 -33.52
N ALA A 240 9.84 11.61 -32.68
CA ALA A 240 11.02 10.75 -32.63
C ALA A 240 11.31 10.09 -34.00
N LYS A 241 10.29 9.56 -34.68
CA LYS A 241 10.41 8.99 -36.04
C LYS A 241 10.89 10.02 -37.08
N ARG A 242 10.37 11.25 -37.04
CA ARG A 242 10.82 12.32 -37.94
C ARG A 242 12.27 12.74 -37.70
N SER A 243 12.69 12.77 -36.44
CA SER A 243 14.09 13.07 -36.06
C SER A 243 15.06 11.96 -36.51
N SER A 244 14.63 10.70 -36.52
CA SER A 244 15.44 9.60 -37.06
C SER A 244 15.52 9.60 -38.59
N GLU A 245 14.43 9.97 -39.30
CA GLU A 245 14.41 10.04 -40.77
C GLU A 245 15.17 11.25 -41.34
N GLY A 246 15.28 12.35 -40.58
CA GLY A 246 16.04 13.54 -40.98
C GLY A 246 17.56 13.39 -40.87
N ARG A 247 18.06 12.33 -40.22
CA ARG A 247 19.49 12.03 -40.11
C ARG A 247 19.90 11.20 -41.33
N LYS A 248 20.14 11.86 -42.48
CA LYS A 248 20.81 11.19 -43.61
C LYS A 248 22.08 10.50 -43.08
N PRO A 249 22.33 9.21 -43.38
CA PRO A 249 23.61 8.60 -43.05
C PRO A 249 24.67 9.39 -43.81
N ARG A 250 25.58 10.04 -43.08
CA ARG A 250 26.78 10.61 -43.68
C ARG A 250 27.50 9.42 -44.32
N THR A 251 27.54 9.41 -45.63
CA THR A 251 28.28 8.45 -46.44
C THR A 251 29.77 8.70 -46.16
N PHE A 252 30.29 8.07 -45.13
CA PHE A 252 31.72 7.84 -45.01
C PHE A 252 31.98 6.49 -45.66
N ALA A 253 32.60 6.53 -46.84
CA ALA A 253 33.22 5.37 -47.42
C ALA A 253 34.43 4.96 -46.55
N VAL A 254 34.67 3.64 -46.54
CA VAL A 254 35.87 2.89 -46.12
C VAL A 254 35.65 1.99 -44.91
N GLY A 255 35.80 0.68 -45.16
CA GLY A 255 36.20 -0.34 -44.18
C GLY A 255 35.14 -1.39 -43.90
N ASP A 256 35.31 -2.58 -44.49
CA ASP A 256 34.63 -3.82 -44.09
C ASP A 256 34.59 -3.94 -42.57
N THR A 257 33.43 -3.67 -41.99
CA THR A 257 33.11 -4.04 -40.62
C THR A 257 31.67 -4.51 -40.62
N ASP A 258 31.53 -5.82 -40.52
CA ASP A 258 30.28 -6.54 -40.35
C ASP A 258 29.38 -5.84 -39.30
N PRO A 259 28.16 -5.35 -39.64
CA PRO A 259 27.28 -4.63 -38.71
C PRO A 259 26.61 -5.55 -37.66
N SER A 260 26.94 -6.84 -37.62
CA SER A 260 26.19 -7.90 -36.95
C SER A 260 26.39 -8.02 -35.43
N ARG A 261 26.57 -6.90 -34.71
CA ARG A 261 26.62 -6.88 -33.23
C ARG A 261 25.79 -5.77 -32.58
N GLU A 262 24.64 -5.42 -33.17
CA GLU A 262 23.57 -4.75 -32.42
C GLU A 262 23.04 -5.72 -31.35
N GLY A 263 23.45 -5.53 -30.09
CA GLY A 263 23.03 -6.39 -28.99
C GLY A 263 21.51 -6.44 -28.88
N CYS A 264 20.95 -7.64 -28.91
CA CYS A 264 19.53 -7.89 -28.81
C CYS A 264 19.20 -8.61 -27.50
N LEU A 265 18.03 -8.33 -26.92
CA LEU A 265 17.52 -8.93 -25.70
C LEU A 265 16.25 -9.73 -25.99
N SER A 266 16.06 -10.84 -25.28
CA SER A 266 14.78 -11.54 -25.33
C SER A 266 13.66 -10.67 -24.74
N ILE A 267 12.40 -10.97 -25.08
CA ILE A 267 11.25 -10.29 -24.47
C ILE A 267 11.25 -10.48 -22.94
N GLY A 268 11.71 -11.65 -22.46
CA GLY A 268 11.81 -11.94 -21.03
C GLY A 268 12.85 -11.06 -20.33
N ASP A 269 14.03 -10.91 -20.93
CA ASP A 269 15.10 -10.07 -20.36
C ASP A 269 14.70 -8.59 -20.37
N ALA A 270 14.09 -8.13 -21.46
CA ALA A 270 13.53 -6.77 -21.54
C ALA A 270 12.44 -6.53 -20.48
N ALA A 271 11.58 -7.51 -20.23
CA ALA A 271 10.56 -7.44 -19.19
C ALA A 271 11.19 -7.37 -17.78
N GLY A 272 12.24 -8.15 -17.55
CA GLY A 272 13.05 -8.11 -16.33
C GLY A 272 13.69 -6.75 -16.10
N GLN A 273 14.37 -6.19 -17.10
CA GLN A 273 15.02 -4.87 -16.99
C GLN A 273 14.02 -3.73 -16.78
N LEU A 274 12.85 -3.79 -17.43
CA LEU A 274 11.78 -2.82 -17.24
C LEU A 274 10.96 -3.07 -15.98
N ARG A 275 11.14 -4.19 -15.27
CA ARG A 275 10.27 -4.64 -14.16
C ARG A 275 8.78 -4.60 -14.53
N VAL A 276 8.46 -5.09 -15.73
CA VAL A 276 7.09 -5.19 -16.26
C VAL A 276 6.77 -6.63 -16.66
N THR A 277 5.53 -6.89 -17.06
CA THR A 277 5.14 -8.21 -17.58
C THR A 277 5.61 -8.40 -19.03
N VAL A 278 5.87 -9.65 -19.43
CA VAL A 278 6.15 -10.04 -20.83
C VAL A 278 5.04 -9.54 -21.78
N LYS A 279 3.78 -9.59 -21.33
CA LYS A 279 2.62 -9.07 -22.06
C LYS A 279 2.74 -7.56 -22.34
N THR A 280 3.28 -6.80 -21.40
CA THR A 280 3.52 -5.36 -21.56
C THR A 280 4.60 -5.10 -22.61
N VAL A 281 5.72 -5.83 -22.57
CA VAL A 281 6.78 -5.68 -23.59
C VAL A 281 6.25 -6.03 -24.99
N ALA A 282 5.50 -7.12 -25.13
CA ALA A 282 4.87 -7.50 -26.39
C ALA A 282 3.91 -6.40 -26.90
N TYR A 283 3.15 -5.75 -26.00
CA TYR A 283 2.31 -4.60 -26.34
C TYR A 283 3.14 -3.42 -26.86
N LEU A 284 4.22 -3.06 -26.16
CA LEU A 284 5.10 -1.95 -26.56
C LEU A 284 5.70 -2.17 -27.96
N ILE A 285 6.12 -3.41 -28.28
CA ILE A 285 6.64 -3.76 -29.61
C ILE A 285 5.54 -3.64 -30.67
N ARG A 286 4.38 -4.27 -30.42
CA ARG A 286 3.24 -4.28 -31.36
C ARG A 286 2.78 -2.87 -31.74
N HIS A 287 2.85 -1.93 -30.81
CA HIS A 287 2.44 -0.54 -31.03
C HIS A 287 3.59 0.39 -31.41
N GLY A 288 4.79 -0.15 -31.68
CA GLY A 288 5.95 0.58 -32.18
C GLY A 288 6.59 1.53 -31.16
N MET A 289 6.39 1.28 -29.87
CA MET A 289 7.06 1.99 -28.77
C MET A 289 8.43 1.40 -28.45
N LEU A 290 8.61 0.11 -28.73
CA LEU A 290 9.90 -0.59 -28.72
C LEU A 290 10.14 -1.22 -30.10
N ARG A 291 11.40 -1.24 -30.54
CA ARG A 291 11.80 -1.88 -31.80
C ARG A 291 12.02 -3.37 -31.58
N GLY A 292 11.13 -4.17 -32.16
CA GLY A 292 11.28 -5.62 -32.26
C GLY A 292 11.97 -6.02 -33.56
N VAL A 293 12.90 -6.96 -33.51
CA VAL A 293 13.56 -7.58 -34.67
C VAL A 293 13.27 -9.09 -34.65
N GLU A 294 12.92 -9.68 -35.79
CA GLU A 294 12.80 -11.14 -35.91
C GLU A 294 14.19 -11.74 -36.15
N THR A 295 14.59 -12.69 -35.31
CA THR A 295 15.91 -13.32 -35.44
C THR A 295 15.85 -14.69 -36.10
N SER A 296 16.91 -15.05 -36.82
CA SER A 296 17.10 -16.37 -37.44
C SER A 296 18.15 -17.25 -36.77
N GLU A 297 19.15 -16.69 -36.06
CA GLU A 297 20.39 -17.45 -35.74
C GLU A 297 20.65 -17.73 -34.24
N GLN A 298 20.34 -16.81 -33.31
CA GLN A 298 20.67 -16.97 -31.87
C GLN A 298 19.46 -17.29 -30.97
N TYR A 299 18.25 -17.07 -31.46
CA TYR A 299 17.02 -17.44 -30.78
C TYR A 299 16.22 -18.40 -31.66
N ARG A 300 15.16 -19.01 -31.10
CA ARG A 300 14.25 -19.86 -31.88
C ARG A 300 13.79 -19.08 -33.10
N ARG A 301 13.91 -19.68 -34.29
CA ARG A 301 13.55 -19.08 -35.58
C ARG A 301 12.13 -18.47 -35.49
N GLY A 302 12.01 -17.18 -35.77
CA GLY A 302 10.76 -16.42 -35.64
C GLY A 302 10.50 -15.80 -34.25
N ALA A 303 11.45 -15.91 -33.31
CA ALA A 303 11.39 -15.17 -32.05
C ALA A 303 11.66 -13.68 -32.29
N THR A 304 10.81 -12.83 -31.71
CA THR A 304 11.00 -11.39 -31.67
C THR A 304 11.93 -11.02 -30.51
N VAL A 305 12.99 -10.27 -30.79
CA VAL A 305 13.91 -9.70 -29.80
C VAL A 305 13.83 -8.19 -29.78
N VAL A 306 14.18 -7.57 -28.66
CA VAL A 306 14.22 -6.12 -28.49
C VAL A 306 15.65 -5.63 -28.63
N THR A 307 15.91 -4.59 -29.43
CA THR A 307 17.26 -4.02 -29.51
C THR A 307 17.61 -3.27 -28.23
N ILE A 308 18.84 -3.40 -27.75
CA ILE A 308 19.30 -2.73 -26.51
C ILE A 308 19.15 -1.22 -26.63
N ASP A 309 19.49 -0.63 -27.78
CA ASP A 309 19.36 0.82 -28.02
C ASP A 309 17.91 1.31 -27.92
N SER A 310 16.96 0.53 -28.44
CA SER A 310 15.55 0.89 -28.34
C SER A 310 15.06 0.83 -26.90
N LEU A 311 15.57 -0.12 -26.12
CA LEU A 311 15.21 -0.25 -24.71
C LEU A 311 15.80 0.90 -23.89
N ALA A 312 17.08 1.23 -24.11
CA ALA A 312 17.77 2.33 -23.46
C ALA A 312 17.07 3.67 -23.75
N HIS A 313 16.76 3.95 -25.02
CA HIS A 313 16.07 5.19 -25.40
C HIS A 313 14.65 5.28 -24.82
N PHE A 314 13.95 4.15 -24.71
CA PHE A 314 12.67 4.11 -24.01
C PHE A 314 12.86 4.43 -22.51
N GLN A 315 13.88 3.86 -21.88
CA GLN A 315 14.20 4.12 -20.48
C GLN A 315 14.69 5.54 -20.20
N GLU A 316 15.15 6.31 -21.18
CA GLU A 316 15.49 7.73 -20.99
C GLU A 316 14.26 8.60 -20.70
N SER A 317 13.12 8.25 -21.31
CA SER A 317 11.89 9.05 -21.21
C SER A 317 10.83 8.45 -20.30
N PHE A 318 10.90 7.13 -20.09
CA PHE A 318 9.87 6.39 -19.38
C PHE A 318 10.46 5.59 -18.21
N ILE A 319 9.64 5.44 -17.17
CA ILE A 319 9.93 4.60 -16.01
C ILE A 319 8.70 3.79 -15.64
N SER A 320 8.87 2.48 -15.44
CA SER A 320 7.78 1.64 -14.96
C SER A 320 7.54 1.86 -13.46
N LEU A 321 6.31 1.57 -13.01
CA LEU A 321 6.00 1.54 -11.58
C LEU A 321 6.92 0.57 -10.81
N GLY A 322 7.32 -0.54 -11.44
CA GLY A 322 8.19 -1.53 -10.83
C GLY A 322 9.62 -1.04 -10.66
N GLN A 323 10.17 -0.38 -11.67
CA GLN A 323 11.49 0.26 -11.57
C GLN A 323 11.49 1.37 -10.51
N LEU A 324 10.46 2.21 -10.50
CA LEU A 324 10.37 3.29 -9.52
C LEU A 324 10.25 2.77 -8.08
N ALA A 325 9.51 1.67 -7.86
CA ALA A 325 9.42 1.03 -6.55
C ALA A 325 10.78 0.51 -6.05
N GLU A 326 11.62 -0.04 -6.94
CA GLU A 326 12.98 -0.47 -6.59
C GLU A 326 13.90 0.70 -6.28
N LEU A 327 13.86 1.77 -7.10
CA LEU A 327 14.70 2.95 -6.90
C LEU A 327 14.39 3.67 -5.58
N VAL A 328 13.11 3.82 -5.25
CA VAL A 328 12.67 4.52 -4.03
C VAL A 328 12.66 3.55 -2.82
N GLN A 329 12.92 2.26 -3.03
CA GLN A 329 12.79 1.20 -2.02
C GLN A 329 11.41 1.23 -1.32
N ARG A 330 10.36 1.53 -2.09
CA ARG A 330 8.98 1.61 -1.61
C ARG A 330 8.10 0.62 -2.38
N PRO A 331 7.16 -0.07 -1.72
CA PRO A 331 6.34 -1.05 -2.40
C PRO A 331 5.40 -0.44 -3.45
N GLN A 332 5.20 -1.18 -4.55
CA GLN A 332 4.49 -0.71 -5.75
C GLN A 332 3.06 -0.23 -5.49
N GLY A 333 2.34 -0.83 -4.54
CA GLY A 333 0.95 -0.47 -4.23
C GLY A 333 0.81 0.94 -3.67
N ALA A 334 1.64 1.29 -2.68
CA ALA A 334 1.65 2.62 -2.06
C ALA A 334 2.06 3.69 -3.08
N LEU A 335 3.13 3.42 -3.83
CA LEU A 335 3.63 4.29 -4.88
C LEU A 335 2.59 4.50 -5.99
N SER A 336 1.91 3.44 -6.44
CA SER A 336 0.83 3.55 -7.43
C SER A 336 -0.30 4.44 -6.97
N MET A 337 -0.60 4.46 -5.67
CA MET A 337 -1.67 5.28 -5.11
C MET A 337 -1.21 6.74 -4.96
N LYS A 338 0.03 6.97 -4.52
CA LYS A 338 0.65 8.30 -4.43
C LYS A 338 0.67 9.00 -5.80
N LEU A 339 1.18 8.32 -6.83
CA LEU A 339 1.23 8.86 -8.20
C LEU A 339 -0.17 9.12 -8.79
N ARG A 340 -1.14 8.26 -8.47
CA ARG A 340 -2.54 8.45 -8.87
C ARG A 340 -3.15 9.69 -8.20
N ASN A 341 -2.91 9.88 -6.90
CA ASN A 341 -3.40 11.05 -6.17
C ASN A 341 -2.78 12.34 -6.69
N ALA A 342 -1.50 12.29 -7.09
CA ALA A 342 -0.81 13.38 -7.75
C ALA A 342 -1.23 13.61 -9.21
N LYS A 343 -2.11 12.75 -9.76
CA LYS A 343 -2.63 12.81 -11.13
C LYS A 343 -1.52 12.81 -12.20
N LEU A 344 -0.42 12.12 -11.97
CA LEU A 344 0.64 12.00 -12.98
C LEU A 344 0.13 11.26 -14.22
N ALA A 345 0.59 11.72 -15.40
CA ALA A 345 0.27 11.07 -16.65
C ALA A 345 1.07 9.76 -16.79
N MET A 346 0.41 8.74 -17.33
CA MET A 346 1.00 7.45 -17.67
C MET A 346 0.68 7.10 -19.12
N LEU A 347 1.45 6.19 -19.71
CA LEU A 347 1.18 5.69 -21.06
C LEU A 347 -0.25 5.15 -21.17
N ALA A 348 -0.90 5.47 -22.28
CA ALA A 348 -2.28 5.10 -22.52
C ALA A 348 -2.35 3.63 -22.95
N MET A 349 -2.53 2.76 -21.97
CA MET A 349 -2.51 1.31 -22.13
C MET A 349 -3.70 0.64 -21.41
N PRO A 350 -4.10 -0.56 -21.83
CA PRO A 350 -5.06 -1.40 -21.10
C PRO A 350 -4.70 -1.60 -19.63
N HIS A 351 -5.73 -1.74 -18.79
CA HIS A 351 -5.60 -1.77 -17.33
C HIS A 351 -4.88 -3.01 -16.77
N ASP A 352 -4.79 -4.07 -17.57
CA ASP A 352 -4.14 -5.34 -17.27
C ASP A 352 -2.63 -5.36 -17.61
N LEU A 353 -2.10 -4.25 -18.16
CA LEU A 353 -0.67 -4.06 -18.41
C LEU A 353 0.01 -3.30 -17.27
N SER A 354 1.34 -3.42 -17.19
CA SER A 354 2.15 -2.69 -16.21
C SER A 354 2.07 -1.19 -16.44
N ARG A 355 1.99 -0.40 -15.36
CA ARG A 355 1.93 1.07 -15.44
C ARG A 355 3.31 1.64 -15.75
N ILE A 356 3.37 2.54 -16.73
CA ILE A 356 4.58 3.22 -17.17
C ILE A 356 4.31 4.72 -17.21
N TYR A 357 5.18 5.50 -16.56
CA TYR A 357 5.07 6.95 -16.40
C TYR A 357 6.16 7.67 -17.20
N TRP A 358 5.93 8.95 -17.47
CA TRP A 358 6.95 9.85 -18.00
C TRP A 358 7.96 10.18 -16.89
N ARG A 359 9.26 10.04 -17.16
CA ARG A 359 10.29 10.37 -16.17
C ARG A 359 10.25 11.83 -15.77
N GLU A 360 10.10 12.74 -16.75
CA GLU A 360 9.98 14.17 -16.49
C GLU A 360 8.86 14.51 -15.48
N ASP A 361 7.71 13.84 -15.57
CA ASP A 361 6.59 14.08 -14.66
C ASP A 361 6.87 13.50 -13.26
N VAL A 362 7.59 12.37 -13.18
CA VAL A 362 7.97 11.72 -11.92
C VAL A 362 9.08 12.48 -11.21
N ASP A 363 10.08 12.96 -11.94
CA ASP A 363 11.23 13.69 -11.41
C ASP A 363 10.86 15.12 -11.00
N ALA A 364 9.93 15.76 -11.73
CA ALA A 364 9.38 17.06 -11.37
C ALA A 364 8.41 16.98 -10.18
N TYR A 365 7.90 15.79 -9.85
CA TYR A 365 7.08 15.59 -8.67
C TYR A 365 7.99 15.52 -7.44
N PRO A 366 7.92 16.48 -6.50
CA PRO A 366 8.72 16.41 -5.31
C PRO A 366 8.33 15.15 -4.54
N THR A 367 9.24 14.18 -4.51
CA THR A 367 9.30 13.15 -3.49
C THR A 367 9.73 13.80 -2.16
N THR A 368 9.00 14.83 -1.72
CA THR A 368 8.90 15.17 -0.30
C THR A 368 8.33 13.91 0.39
N GLU A 369 8.97 13.29 1.38
CA GLU A 369 10.12 13.62 2.21
C GLU A 369 11.02 12.38 2.40
N LYS A 370 12.26 12.62 2.83
CA LYS A 370 13.23 11.63 3.32
C LYS A 370 12.68 10.83 4.49
#